data_AF-A0A973EGJ1-F1
#
_entry.id   AF-A0A973EGJ1-F1
#
_cell.length_a   1.000
_cell.length_b   1.000
_cell.length_c   1.000
_cell.angle_alpha   90.00
_cell.angle_beta   90.00
_cell.angle_gamma   90.00
#
_symmetry.space_group_name_H-M   'P 1'
#
loop_
_entity.id
_entity.type
_entity.pdbx_description
1 polymer ?
#
loop_
_entity_poly.entity_id
_entity_poly.type
_entity_poly.pdbx_seq_one_letter_code
_entity_poly.pdbx_strand_id
1 'polypeptide(L)'
;PPSLQTASGFPIRFVPAQELASADAPAYEQEIAASGRVSTRADNLHDLCNALVWARFPQLKAAMNARHLAAPPSAEAGRRGQTRDALTLFDECGLLVTSPERFPLEALARHDWHKLFGTAGERWSPQVRVFCVGHANLEKLQRPYKSMTGRCLLLHTPDAMPATHELDRMMAELWKPGSDLRRPADLAPLPHAGVPGWWTATAQHAHFYADSSVFRPARSGRSVTPVWSVRS
;
A
#
# COMPACT_ATOMS: atom_id res chain seq x y z
N PRO A 1 8.33 17.40 -10.36
CA PRO A 1 7.48 16.27 -10.83
C PRO A 1 6.20 16.83 -11.48
N PRO A 2 5.48 16.07 -12.34
CA PRO A 2 4.07 16.38 -12.64
C PRO A 2 3.38 16.68 -11.31
N SER A 3 2.68 17.82 -11.25
CA SER A 3 2.66 18.68 -10.07
C SER A 3 2.32 17.93 -8.79
N LEU A 4 3.23 17.99 -7.82
CA LEU A 4 3.02 17.52 -6.46
C LEU A 4 1.96 18.42 -5.83
N GLN A 5 0.70 18.07 -6.03
CA GLN A 5 -0.46 18.89 -5.67
C GLN A 5 -1.60 18.02 -5.17
N THR A 6 -2.52 18.62 -4.44
CA THR A 6 -3.77 17.98 -4.00
C THR A 6 -4.69 17.73 -5.20
N ALA A 7 -5.76 16.94 -5.00
CA ALA A 7 -6.80 16.79 -6.01
C ALA A 7 -7.52 18.11 -6.37
N SER A 8 -7.51 19.08 -5.45
CA SER A 8 -8.02 20.45 -5.62
C SER A 8 -7.01 21.42 -6.24
N GLY A 9 -5.78 20.98 -6.54
CA GLY A 9 -4.76 21.78 -7.24
C GLY A 9 -3.85 22.62 -6.33
N PHE A 10 -3.90 22.46 -5.01
CA PHE A 10 -2.96 23.15 -4.12
C PHE A 10 -1.58 22.47 -4.13
N PRO A 11 -0.48 23.21 -4.26
CA PRO A 11 0.86 22.62 -4.22
C PRO A 11 1.13 22.03 -2.83
N ILE A 12 1.68 20.82 -2.79
CA ILE A 12 2.05 20.18 -1.52
C ILE A 12 3.27 20.87 -0.93
N ARG A 13 3.17 21.19 0.36
CA ARG A 13 4.27 21.74 1.16
C ARG A 13 4.35 20.99 2.49
N PHE A 14 5.52 20.48 2.80
CA PHE A 14 5.81 19.91 4.11
C PHE A 14 6.09 21.07 5.07
N VAL A 15 5.30 21.18 6.12
CA VAL A 15 5.42 22.27 7.11
C VAL A 15 5.62 21.68 8.51
N PRO A 16 6.38 22.37 9.38
CA PRO A 16 6.51 21.98 10.78
C PRO A 16 5.15 21.78 11.45
N ALA A 17 4.96 20.66 12.15
CA ALA A 17 3.69 20.32 12.80
C ALA A 17 3.20 21.40 13.78
N GLN A 18 4.13 22.15 14.40
CA GLN A 18 3.85 23.25 15.31
C GLN A 18 3.14 24.42 14.62
N GLU A 19 3.36 24.65 13.32
CA GLU A 19 2.70 25.72 12.57
C GLU A 19 1.22 25.42 12.31
N LEU A 20 0.83 24.15 12.43
CA LEU A 20 -0.55 23.66 12.23
C LEU A 20 -1.26 23.38 13.56
N ALA A 21 -0.58 23.56 14.69
CA ALA A 21 -1.14 23.26 16.01
C ALA A 21 -2.08 24.40 16.46
N SER A 22 -3.39 24.17 16.34
CA SER A 22 -4.42 25.02 16.95
C SER A 22 -5.57 24.17 17.49
N ALA A 23 -6.35 24.69 18.44
CA ALA A 23 -7.49 23.99 19.01
C ALA A 23 -8.57 23.66 17.95
N ASP A 24 -8.67 24.52 16.93
CA ASP A 24 -9.59 24.39 15.80
C ASP A 24 -8.89 23.84 14.53
N ALA A 25 -7.71 23.21 14.68
CA ALA A 25 -6.97 22.70 13.54
C ALA A 25 -7.82 21.65 12.81
N PRO A 26 -7.98 21.78 11.47
CA PRO A 26 -8.69 20.77 10.71
C PRO A 26 -8.00 19.41 10.84
N ALA A 27 -8.77 18.33 10.70
CA ALA A 27 -8.19 17.00 10.70
C ALA A 27 -7.09 16.89 9.61
N TYR A 28 -6.05 16.09 9.85
CA TYR A 28 -4.88 15.98 8.98
C TYR A 28 -5.21 15.91 7.47
N GLU A 29 -6.15 15.05 7.08
CA GLU A 29 -6.57 14.91 5.67
C GLU A 29 -7.29 16.15 5.12
N GLN A 30 -8.03 16.87 5.97
CA GLN A 30 -8.72 18.11 5.57
C GLN A 30 -7.71 19.24 5.36
N GLU A 31 -6.69 19.35 6.22
CA GLU A 31 -5.62 20.34 6.07
C GLU A 31 -4.89 20.17 4.74
N ILE A 32 -4.51 18.93 4.40
CA ILE A 32 -3.86 18.61 3.14
C ILE A 32 -4.76 19.02 1.97
N ALA A 33 -6.04 18.62 1.97
CA ALA A 33 -6.92 18.91 0.84
C ALA A 33 -7.22 20.41 0.66
N ALA A 34 -7.29 21.17 1.75
CA ALA A 34 -7.64 22.59 1.73
C ALA A 34 -6.47 23.51 1.40
N SER A 35 -5.22 23.12 1.69
CA SER A 35 -4.07 24.02 1.59
C SER A 35 -2.81 23.41 0.97
N GLY A 36 -2.78 22.08 0.78
CA GLY A 36 -1.59 21.32 0.41
C GLY A 36 -0.56 21.16 1.53
N ARG A 37 -0.83 21.64 2.75
CA ARG A 37 0.14 21.55 3.86
C ARG A 37 0.12 20.16 4.48
N VAL A 38 1.27 19.49 4.45
CA VAL A 38 1.50 18.18 5.08
C VAL A 38 2.27 18.39 6.37
N SER A 39 1.63 18.09 7.50
CA SER A 39 2.23 18.19 8.84
C SER A 39 3.44 17.27 8.96
N THR A 40 4.59 17.83 9.34
CA THR A 40 5.87 17.12 9.43
C THR A 40 6.57 17.48 10.75
N ARG A 41 6.96 16.49 11.53
CA ARG A 41 7.70 16.66 12.79
C ARG A 41 9.21 16.63 12.54
N ALA A 42 9.96 17.43 13.30
CA ALA A 42 11.42 17.37 13.29
C ALA A 42 11.91 15.98 13.73
N ASP A 43 12.99 15.50 13.12
CA ASP A 43 13.65 14.22 13.42
C ASP A 43 12.71 13.01 13.42
N ASN A 44 11.68 13.06 12.57
CA ASN A 44 10.68 12.02 12.49
C ASN A 44 10.83 11.21 11.18
N LEU A 45 11.37 9.99 11.31
CA LEU A 45 11.56 9.08 10.18
C LEU A 45 10.26 8.73 9.45
N HIS A 46 9.18 8.54 10.19
CA HIS A 46 7.88 8.23 9.63
C HIS A 46 7.39 9.33 8.69
N ASP A 47 7.51 10.59 9.12
CA ASP A 47 7.13 11.76 8.32
C ASP A 47 8.06 11.94 7.10
N LEU A 48 9.35 11.65 7.24
CA LEU A 48 10.30 11.60 6.11
C LEU A 48 9.88 10.54 5.08
N CYS A 49 9.55 9.32 5.54
CA CYS A 49 9.07 8.26 4.66
C CYS A 49 7.76 8.66 3.95
N ASN A 50 6.84 9.30 4.66
CA ASN A 50 5.60 9.83 4.07
C ASN A 50 5.90 10.90 3.00
N ALA A 51 6.86 11.79 3.25
CA ALA A 51 7.28 12.81 2.29
C ALA A 51 7.89 12.20 1.01
N LEU A 52 8.71 11.15 1.15
CA LEU A 52 9.28 10.42 0.02
C LEU A 52 8.19 9.71 -0.81
N VAL A 53 7.17 9.13 -0.15
CA VAL A 53 6.03 8.52 -0.84
C VAL A 53 5.23 9.57 -1.60
N TRP A 54 4.95 10.73 -1.01
CA TRP A 54 4.33 11.87 -1.70
C TRP A 54 5.13 12.28 -2.94
N ALA A 55 6.45 12.41 -2.83
CA ALA A 55 7.32 12.78 -3.95
C ALA A 55 7.34 11.72 -5.07
N ARG A 56 7.24 10.44 -4.71
CA ARG A 56 7.31 9.30 -5.64
C ARG A 56 5.97 9.00 -6.32
N PHE A 57 4.87 9.12 -5.59
CA PHE A 57 3.52 8.77 -6.02
C PHE A 57 2.53 9.91 -5.73
N PRO A 58 2.72 11.10 -6.35
CA PRO A 58 1.93 12.29 -6.06
C PRO A 58 0.45 12.12 -6.41
N GLN A 59 0.12 11.50 -7.55
CA GLN A 59 -1.27 11.35 -7.97
C GLN A 59 -2.01 10.37 -7.07
N LEU A 60 -1.35 9.28 -6.68
CA LEU A 60 -1.90 8.32 -5.74
C LEU A 60 -2.22 8.97 -4.40
N LYS A 61 -1.27 9.68 -3.79
CA LYS A 61 -1.49 10.31 -2.49
C LYS A 61 -2.59 11.37 -2.54
N ALA A 62 -2.65 12.15 -3.62
CA ALA A 62 -3.74 13.09 -3.85
C ALA A 62 -5.11 12.39 -3.98
N ALA A 63 -5.19 11.29 -4.74
CA ALA A 63 -6.41 10.51 -4.90
C ALA A 63 -6.86 9.85 -3.59
N MET A 64 -5.92 9.32 -2.81
CA MET A 64 -6.18 8.73 -1.49
C MET A 64 -6.70 9.77 -0.50
N ASN A 65 -6.07 10.94 -0.42
CA ASN A 65 -6.52 12.06 0.42
C ASN A 65 -7.96 12.49 0.06
N ALA A 66 -8.22 12.71 -1.23
CA ALA A 66 -9.57 13.05 -1.71
C ALA A 66 -10.60 11.95 -1.38
N ARG A 67 -10.22 10.68 -1.57
CA ARG A 67 -11.09 9.54 -1.26
C ARG A 67 -11.34 9.39 0.23
N HIS A 68 -10.36 9.73 1.08
CA HIS A 68 -10.50 9.69 2.53
C HIS A 68 -11.56 10.68 3.03
N LEU A 69 -11.58 11.88 2.43
CA LEU A 69 -12.59 12.90 2.72
C LEU A 69 -13.98 12.52 2.20
N ALA A 70 -14.07 11.97 0.99
CA ALA A 70 -15.32 11.53 0.39
C ALA A 70 -15.85 10.19 0.98
N ALA A 71 -15.06 9.49 1.78
CA ALA A 71 -15.47 8.20 2.35
C ALA A 71 -16.59 8.40 3.39
N PRO A 72 -17.68 7.61 3.28
CA PRO A 72 -18.77 7.71 4.24
C PRO A 72 -18.29 7.36 5.66
N PRO A 73 -18.92 7.93 6.70
CA PRO A 73 -18.68 7.50 8.08
C PRO A 73 -19.05 6.02 8.25
N SER A 74 -18.57 5.41 9.33
CA SER A 74 -19.06 4.10 9.74
C SER A 74 -20.54 4.18 10.13
N ALA A 75 -21.27 3.07 9.94
CA ALA A 75 -22.62 2.90 10.50
C ALA A 75 -22.60 2.84 12.04
N GLU A 76 -21.50 2.38 12.62
CA GLU A 76 -21.27 2.38 14.08
C GLU A 76 -20.58 3.67 14.50
N ALA A 77 -21.18 4.37 15.47
CA ALA A 77 -20.64 5.60 16.04
C ALA A 77 -19.21 5.38 16.59
N GLY A 78 -18.29 6.29 16.27
CA GLY A 78 -16.90 6.23 16.73
C GLY A 78 -15.97 5.30 15.95
N ARG A 79 -16.45 4.56 14.95
CA ARG A 79 -15.61 3.73 14.08
C ARG A 79 -15.35 4.39 12.73
N ARG A 80 -14.23 4.04 12.10
CA ARG A 80 -13.96 4.38 10.70
C ARG A 80 -14.74 3.42 9.79
N GLY A 81 -15.24 3.93 8.67
CA GLY A 81 -15.86 3.10 7.63
C GLY A 81 -14.79 2.28 6.90
N GLN A 82 -15.19 1.16 6.29
CA GLN A 82 -14.26 0.21 5.64
C GLN A 82 -13.33 0.86 4.61
N THR A 83 -13.78 1.90 3.90
CA THR A 83 -12.93 2.61 2.94
C THR A 83 -11.82 3.39 3.62
N ARG A 84 -12.11 4.11 4.72
CA ARG A 84 -11.07 4.81 5.48
C ARG A 84 -10.07 3.82 6.07
N ASP A 85 -10.55 2.68 6.57
CA ASP A 85 -9.65 1.62 7.05
C ASP A 85 -8.76 1.06 5.94
N ALA A 86 -9.29 0.85 4.73
CA ALA A 86 -8.52 0.40 3.58
C ALA A 86 -7.45 1.43 3.16
N LEU A 87 -7.83 2.71 3.11
CA LEU A 87 -6.94 3.83 2.80
C LEU A 87 -5.81 3.95 3.82
N THR A 88 -6.14 4.02 5.11
CA THR A 88 -5.13 4.07 6.18
C THR A 88 -4.21 2.85 6.10
N LEU A 89 -4.78 1.66 5.92
CA LEU A 89 -3.98 0.44 5.87
C LEU A 89 -3.02 0.42 4.66
N PHE A 90 -3.46 0.91 3.51
CA PHE A 90 -2.62 1.02 2.31
C PHE A 90 -1.59 2.14 2.44
N ASP A 91 -1.94 3.27 3.07
CA ASP A 91 -0.99 4.37 3.27
C ASP A 91 0.14 3.99 4.24
N GLU A 92 -0.17 3.20 5.25
CA GLU A 92 0.80 2.75 6.26
C GLU A 92 1.64 1.57 5.75
N CYS A 93 1.00 0.57 5.16
CA CYS A 93 1.60 -0.74 4.90
C CYS A 93 1.41 -1.22 3.45
N GLY A 94 1.04 -0.33 2.53
CA GLY A 94 0.75 -0.64 1.14
C GLY A 94 1.94 -1.15 0.34
N LEU A 95 1.68 -2.12 -0.52
CA LEU A 95 2.59 -2.53 -1.58
C LEU A 95 1.83 -2.54 -2.90
N LEU A 96 2.49 -2.18 -4.00
CA LEU A 96 2.01 -2.52 -5.34
C LEU A 96 2.77 -3.76 -5.80
N VAL A 97 2.05 -4.82 -6.15
CA VAL A 97 2.63 -6.04 -6.73
C VAL A 97 2.20 -6.13 -8.17
N THR A 98 3.16 -6.11 -9.09
CA THR A 98 2.91 -6.21 -10.53
C THR A 98 3.54 -7.46 -11.13
N SER A 99 2.94 -7.98 -12.20
CA SER A 99 3.47 -9.10 -12.94
C SER A 99 2.83 -9.16 -14.34
N PRO A 100 3.59 -9.53 -15.39
CA PRO A 100 3.04 -9.87 -16.70
C PRO A 100 2.35 -11.24 -16.70
N GLU A 101 2.65 -12.10 -15.72
CA GLU A 101 1.96 -13.36 -15.52
C GLU A 101 0.84 -13.19 -14.47
N ARG A 102 -0.36 -13.68 -14.79
CA ARG A 102 -1.49 -13.68 -13.82
C ARG A 102 -1.27 -14.62 -12.66
N PHE A 103 -0.64 -15.78 -12.90
CA PHE A 103 -0.51 -16.85 -11.92
C PHE A 103 0.04 -16.42 -10.55
N PRO A 104 1.19 -15.72 -10.43
CA PRO A 104 1.70 -15.30 -9.12
C PRO A 104 0.78 -14.31 -8.41
N LEU A 105 0.13 -13.39 -9.15
CA LEU A 105 -0.83 -12.45 -8.57
C LEU A 105 -2.06 -13.18 -8.03
N GLU A 106 -2.52 -14.19 -8.76
CA GLU A 106 -3.65 -15.02 -8.39
C GLU A 106 -3.38 -15.94 -7.20
N ALA A 107 -2.15 -16.47 -7.08
CA ALA A 107 -1.72 -17.23 -5.91
C ALA A 107 -1.66 -16.32 -4.67
N LEU A 108 -1.11 -15.11 -4.82
CA LEU A 108 -1.07 -14.10 -3.76
C LEU A 108 -2.48 -13.66 -3.33
N ALA A 109 -3.38 -13.40 -4.28
CA ALA A 109 -4.77 -13.02 -4.04
C ALA A 109 -5.54 -14.05 -3.19
N ARG A 110 -5.18 -15.33 -3.32
CA ARG A 110 -5.80 -16.48 -2.64
C ARG A 110 -5.05 -16.93 -1.38
N HIS A 111 -3.94 -16.29 -1.03
CA HIS A 111 -3.02 -16.71 0.04
C HIS A 111 -2.49 -18.14 -0.17
N ASP A 112 -2.31 -18.55 -1.43
CA ASP A 112 -1.77 -19.86 -1.75
C ASP A 112 -0.23 -19.80 -1.70
N TRP A 113 0.32 -19.78 -0.48
CA TRP A 113 1.75 -19.57 -0.23
C TRP A 113 2.61 -20.65 -0.88
N HIS A 114 2.13 -21.89 -0.91
CA HIS A 114 2.85 -22.98 -1.56
C HIS A 114 2.90 -22.79 -3.08
N LYS A 115 1.82 -22.33 -3.74
CA LYS A 115 1.89 -22.01 -5.17
C LYS A 115 2.75 -20.78 -5.45
N LEU A 116 2.71 -19.77 -4.57
CA LEU A 116 3.42 -18.50 -4.75
C LEU A 116 4.93 -18.62 -4.51
N PHE A 117 5.33 -19.28 -3.42
CA PHE A 117 6.73 -19.35 -2.98
C PHE A 117 7.33 -20.74 -3.14
N GLY A 118 6.52 -21.80 -3.10
CA GLY A 118 7.03 -23.17 -3.01
C GLY A 118 7.46 -23.51 -1.59
N THR A 119 8.50 -24.34 -1.47
CA THR A 119 9.01 -24.80 -0.17
C THR A 119 10.25 -24.04 0.28
N ALA A 120 10.99 -23.42 -0.64
CA ALA A 120 12.23 -22.71 -0.40
C ALA A 120 12.31 -21.40 -1.21
N GLY A 121 11.16 -20.86 -1.66
CA GLY A 121 11.10 -19.62 -2.43
C GLY A 121 11.27 -19.82 -3.94
N GLU A 122 11.45 -21.06 -4.39
CA GLU A 122 11.79 -21.43 -5.77
C GLU A 122 10.69 -21.11 -6.79
N ARG A 123 9.44 -20.90 -6.35
CA ARG A 123 8.31 -20.58 -7.25
C ARG A 123 8.05 -19.10 -7.41
N TRP A 124 8.76 -18.25 -6.68
CA TRP A 124 8.61 -16.81 -6.84
C TRP A 124 9.11 -16.39 -8.22
N SER A 125 8.20 -15.91 -9.07
CA SER A 125 8.57 -15.52 -10.44
C SER A 125 9.48 -14.28 -10.41
N PRO A 126 10.60 -14.28 -11.14
CA PRO A 126 11.49 -13.12 -11.26
C PRO A 126 10.82 -11.97 -12.03
N GLN A 127 9.67 -12.19 -12.66
CA GLN A 127 8.88 -11.16 -13.33
C GLN A 127 7.98 -10.38 -12.36
N VAL A 128 7.76 -10.88 -11.14
CA VAL A 128 7.04 -10.14 -10.11
C VAL A 128 7.86 -8.94 -9.67
N ARG A 129 7.25 -7.75 -9.67
CA ARG A 129 7.82 -6.53 -9.10
C ARG A 129 6.99 -6.10 -7.92
N VAL A 130 7.66 -5.61 -6.89
CA VAL A 130 7.01 -5.10 -5.68
C VAL A 130 7.50 -3.68 -5.42
N PHE A 131 6.58 -2.74 -5.29
CA PHE A 131 6.87 -1.35 -4.95
C PHE A 131 6.31 -1.05 -3.56
N CYS A 132 7.14 -0.47 -2.69
CA CYS A 132 6.68 0.00 -1.40
C CYS A 132 5.96 1.33 -1.56
N VAL A 133 4.70 1.36 -1.14
CA VAL A 133 3.84 2.54 -1.15
C VAL A 133 3.53 2.98 0.28
N GLY A 134 3.43 2.02 1.19
CA GLY A 134 3.18 2.27 2.61
C GLY A 134 4.39 2.89 3.30
N HIS A 135 4.23 4.08 3.86
CA HIS A 135 5.36 4.80 4.45
C HIS A 135 5.85 4.19 5.77
N ALA A 136 4.97 3.61 6.60
CA ALA A 136 5.41 2.91 7.81
C ALA A 136 6.12 1.57 7.53
N ASN A 137 5.93 0.96 6.34
CA ASN A 137 6.78 -0.17 5.94
C ASN A 137 8.24 0.27 5.76
N LEU A 138 8.48 1.45 5.18
CA LEU A 138 9.84 1.99 5.00
C LEU A 138 10.53 2.22 6.34
N GLU A 139 9.81 2.73 7.33
CA GLU A 139 10.30 2.86 8.71
C GLU A 139 10.62 1.50 9.34
N LYS A 140 9.70 0.54 9.28
CA LYS A 140 9.89 -0.80 9.85
C LYS A 140 11.07 -1.56 9.24
N LEU A 141 11.43 -1.27 8.00
CA LEU A 141 12.59 -1.87 7.32
C LEU A 141 13.93 -1.50 7.98
N GLN A 142 13.98 -0.50 8.87
CA GLN A 142 15.18 -0.28 9.69
C GLN A 142 15.45 -1.40 10.70
N ARG A 143 14.39 -2.04 11.19
CA ARG A 143 14.43 -3.16 12.14
C ARG A 143 13.35 -4.18 11.77
N PRO A 144 13.53 -4.89 10.64
CA PRO A 144 12.49 -5.77 10.13
C PRO A 144 12.31 -6.96 11.09
N TYR A 145 11.08 -7.46 11.18
CA TYR A 145 10.74 -8.67 11.91
C TYR A 145 10.02 -9.65 10.97
N LYS A 146 10.18 -10.96 11.21
CA LYS A 146 9.80 -12.01 10.25
C LYS A 146 8.33 -11.95 9.81
N SER A 147 7.43 -11.59 10.71
CA SER A 147 5.98 -11.50 10.44
C SER A 147 5.51 -10.17 9.83
N MET A 148 6.42 -9.25 9.49
CA MET A 148 6.10 -8.01 8.81
C MET A 148 5.39 -8.31 7.48
N THR A 149 4.20 -7.73 7.31
CA THR A 149 3.27 -8.08 6.22
C THR A 149 2.73 -6.81 5.57
N GLY A 150 2.98 -6.65 4.27
CA GLY A 150 2.44 -5.58 3.45
C GLY A 150 1.02 -5.87 2.98
N ARG A 151 0.35 -4.84 2.45
CA ARG A 151 -1.04 -4.88 1.98
C ARG A 151 -1.08 -4.47 0.53
N CYS A 152 -1.33 -5.45 -0.32
CA CYS A 152 -0.97 -5.38 -1.72
C CYS A 152 -2.15 -5.00 -2.58
N LEU A 153 -1.94 -4.01 -3.44
CA LEU A 153 -2.69 -3.82 -4.67
C LEU A 153 -2.05 -4.71 -5.74
N LEU A 154 -2.85 -5.54 -6.42
CA LEU A 154 -2.37 -6.55 -7.37
C LEU A 154 -2.66 -6.13 -8.81
N LEU A 155 -1.62 -5.78 -9.55
CA LEU A 155 -1.76 -5.22 -10.90
C LEU A 155 -1.15 -6.16 -11.95
N HIS A 156 -2.00 -6.72 -12.80
CA HIS A 156 -1.57 -7.48 -13.96
C HIS A 156 -1.18 -6.53 -15.10
N THR A 157 0.09 -6.58 -15.50
CA THR A 157 0.72 -5.73 -16.51
C THR A 157 1.27 -6.62 -17.64
N PRO A 158 0.41 -7.10 -18.57
CA PRO A 158 0.80 -8.12 -19.56
C PRO A 158 1.85 -7.61 -20.57
N ASP A 159 1.90 -6.29 -20.76
CA ASP A 159 2.83 -5.63 -21.66
C ASP A 159 4.15 -5.26 -20.94
N ALA A 160 4.93 -4.34 -21.51
CA ALA A 160 6.15 -3.85 -20.87
C ALA A 160 5.86 -3.25 -19.48
N MET A 161 6.82 -3.38 -18.56
CA MET A 161 6.70 -2.84 -17.21
C MET A 161 6.44 -1.32 -17.28
N PRO A 162 5.29 -0.84 -16.77
CA PRO A 162 4.98 0.58 -16.84
C PRO A 162 6.02 1.42 -16.10
N ALA A 163 6.28 2.62 -16.62
CA ALA A 163 7.10 3.59 -15.93
C ALA A 163 6.43 4.01 -14.61
N THR A 164 7.21 4.46 -13.64
CA THR A 164 6.68 4.77 -12.30
C THR A 164 5.53 5.78 -12.32
N HIS A 165 5.61 6.81 -13.15
CA HIS A 165 4.56 7.83 -13.25
C HIS A 165 3.23 7.27 -13.83
N GLU A 166 3.30 6.18 -14.60
CA GLU A 166 2.14 5.45 -15.09
C GLU A 166 1.54 4.59 -13.99
N LEU A 167 2.39 3.90 -13.21
CA LEU A 167 1.94 3.15 -12.03
C LEU A 167 1.25 4.07 -11.00
N ASP A 168 1.83 5.24 -10.76
CA ASP A 168 1.23 6.29 -9.89
C ASP A 168 -0.19 6.63 -10.34
N ARG A 169 -0.36 6.93 -11.64
CA ARG A 169 -1.66 7.23 -12.24
C ARG A 169 -2.63 6.05 -12.13
N MET A 170 -2.18 4.83 -12.47
CA MET A 170 -3.01 3.62 -12.41
C MET A 170 -3.49 3.35 -10.98
N MET A 171 -2.62 3.47 -9.99
CA MET A 171 -3.02 3.33 -8.59
C MET A 171 -3.98 4.45 -8.17
N ALA A 172 -3.76 5.69 -8.61
CA ALA A 172 -4.65 6.81 -8.32
C ALA A 172 -6.08 6.57 -8.84
N GLU A 173 -6.23 6.05 -10.07
CA GLU A 173 -7.54 5.69 -10.65
C GLU A 173 -8.29 4.67 -9.78
N LEU A 174 -7.57 3.69 -9.23
CA LEU A 174 -8.17 2.66 -8.37
C LEU A 174 -8.69 3.21 -7.04
N TRP A 175 -8.27 4.40 -6.61
CA TRP A 175 -8.77 5.05 -5.40
C TRP A 175 -9.86 6.09 -5.67
N LYS A 176 -10.21 6.37 -6.94
CA LYS A 176 -11.30 7.30 -7.25
C LYS A 176 -12.67 6.76 -6.80
N PRO A 177 -13.64 7.64 -6.53
CA PRO A 177 -15.03 7.23 -6.30
C PRO A 177 -15.56 6.34 -7.44
N GLY A 178 -16.27 5.26 -7.08
CA GLY A 178 -16.80 4.29 -8.04
C GLY A 178 -15.90 3.08 -8.32
N SER A 179 -14.63 3.10 -7.89
CA SER A 179 -13.75 1.92 -7.94
C SER A 179 -14.19 0.81 -6.98
N ASP A 180 -13.85 -0.44 -7.33
CA ASP A 180 -14.10 -1.62 -6.50
C ASP A 180 -13.23 -1.70 -5.24
N LEU A 181 -12.08 -1.01 -5.22
CA LEU A 181 -11.17 -0.95 -4.07
C LEU A 181 -11.79 -0.11 -2.94
N ARG A 182 -12.38 -0.79 -1.96
CA ARG A 182 -13.23 -0.11 -0.95
C ARG A 182 -13.04 -0.61 0.47
N ARG A 183 -12.38 -1.76 0.67
CA ARG A 183 -12.29 -2.43 1.98
C ARG A 183 -10.90 -3.04 2.16
N PRO A 184 -10.44 -3.26 3.41
CA PRO A 184 -9.15 -3.89 3.67
C PRO A 184 -8.99 -5.29 3.04
N ALA A 185 -10.10 -6.02 2.84
CA ALA A 185 -10.10 -7.34 2.19
C ALA A 185 -9.71 -7.29 0.71
N ASP A 186 -9.86 -6.13 0.07
CA ASP A 186 -9.47 -5.90 -1.32
C ASP A 186 -7.95 -5.68 -1.45
N LEU A 187 -7.19 -5.76 -0.33
CA LEU A 187 -5.72 -5.73 -0.31
C LEU A 187 -5.16 -7.09 0.13
N ALA A 188 -4.26 -7.68 -0.67
CA ALA A 188 -3.69 -8.98 -0.35
C ALA A 188 -2.55 -8.87 0.68
N PRO A 189 -2.46 -9.70 1.72
CA PRO A 189 -1.26 -9.79 2.54
C PRO A 189 -0.08 -10.28 1.71
N LEU A 190 1.08 -9.66 1.86
CA LEU A 190 2.36 -10.25 1.44
C LEU A 190 3.32 -10.22 2.63
N PRO A 191 3.63 -11.38 3.24
CA PRO A 191 4.72 -11.47 4.21
C PRO A 191 6.02 -11.07 3.53
N HIS A 192 6.69 -10.01 4.01
CA HIS A 192 7.93 -9.52 3.40
C HIS A 192 9.00 -10.62 3.39
N ALA A 193 9.05 -11.37 4.48
CA ALA A 193 9.97 -12.48 4.63
C ALA A 193 9.71 -13.64 3.66
N GLY A 194 8.55 -13.68 2.99
CA GLY A 194 8.25 -14.66 1.95
C GLY A 194 8.95 -14.40 0.63
N VAL A 195 9.22 -13.14 0.30
CA VAL A 195 9.92 -12.78 -0.93
C VAL A 195 11.37 -13.29 -0.83
N PRO A 196 11.85 -14.11 -1.78
CA PRO A 196 13.19 -14.67 -1.70
C PRO A 196 14.25 -13.58 -1.64
N GLY A 197 15.21 -13.74 -0.73
CA GLY A 197 16.33 -12.80 -0.53
C GLY A 197 16.00 -11.55 0.29
N TRP A 198 14.74 -11.29 0.64
CA TRP A 198 14.38 -10.13 1.48
C TRP A 198 14.63 -10.36 2.97
N TRP A 199 14.50 -11.59 3.44
CA TRP A 199 14.83 -11.96 4.81
C TRP A 199 16.14 -12.72 4.86
N THR A 200 17.19 -12.08 5.37
CA THR A 200 18.55 -12.62 5.39
C THR A 200 18.98 -13.13 6.77
N ALA A 201 18.21 -12.85 7.82
CA ALA A 201 18.54 -13.27 9.19
C ALA A 201 18.39 -14.79 9.40
N THR A 202 17.72 -15.50 8.50
CA THR A 202 17.57 -16.96 8.56
C THR A 202 17.41 -17.51 7.14
N ALA A 203 18.00 -18.66 6.86
CA ALA A 203 17.87 -19.31 5.56
C ALA A 203 16.41 -19.70 5.26
N GLN A 204 15.97 -19.43 4.03
CA GLN A 204 14.59 -19.62 3.57
C GLN A 204 14.36 -21.04 3.01
N HIS A 205 14.49 -22.07 3.84
CA HIS A 205 14.25 -23.48 3.46
C HIS A 205 12.82 -23.96 3.79
N ALA A 206 12.51 -25.24 3.60
CA ALA A 206 11.19 -25.85 3.84
C ALA A 206 10.53 -25.43 5.17
N HIS A 207 11.26 -25.51 6.29
CA HIS A 207 10.75 -25.12 7.60
C HIS A 207 10.43 -23.62 7.72
N PHE A 208 11.11 -22.77 6.95
CA PHE A 208 10.87 -21.34 6.95
C PHE A 208 9.49 -21.01 6.38
N TYR A 209 9.15 -21.56 5.21
CA TYR A 209 7.87 -21.34 4.54
C TYR A 209 6.70 -22.13 5.16
N ALA A 210 6.99 -23.19 5.93
CA ALA A 210 6.00 -23.92 6.71
C ALA A 210 5.54 -23.19 7.99
N ASP A 211 6.19 -22.07 8.37
CA ASP A 211 5.85 -21.30 9.57
C ASP A 211 4.48 -20.61 9.42
N SER A 212 3.45 -21.25 9.95
CA SER A 212 2.07 -20.76 9.90
C SER A 212 1.82 -19.50 10.75
N SER A 213 2.76 -19.07 11.59
CA SER A 213 2.66 -17.78 12.28
C SER A 213 2.87 -16.60 11.32
N VAL A 214 3.64 -16.82 10.24
CA VAL A 214 3.96 -15.88 9.16
C VAL A 214 3.10 -16.16 7.92
N PHE A 215 3.12 -17.39 7.43
CA PHE A 215 2.44 -17.83 6.21
C PHE A 215 1.05 -18.39 6.52
N ARG A 216 0.18 -17.53 7.06
CA ARG A 216 -1.18 -17.92 7.49
C ARG A 216 -2.08 -18.22 6.29
N PRO A 217 -2.73 -19.39 6.21
CA PRO A 217 -3.67 -19.67 5.12
C PRO A 217 -4.85 -18.68 5.11
N ALA A 218 -5.56 -18.58 3.99
CA ALA A 218 -6.79 -17.81 3.93
C ALA A 218 -7.81 -18.33 4.95
N ARG A 219 -8.51 -17.41 5.62
CA ARG A 219 -9.66 -17.75 6.48
C ARG A 219 -10.82 -18.24 5.62
N SER A 220 -11.57 -19.22 6.12
CA SER A 220 -12.82 -19.65 5.48
C SER A 220 -13.76 -18.45 5.27
N GLY A 221 -14.38 -18.36 4.10
CA GLY A 221 -15.30 -17.28 3.73
C GLY A 221 -14.63 -15.94 3.36
N ARG A 222 -13.30 -15.86 3.30
CA ARG A 222 -12.60 -14.65 2.80
C ARG A 222 -12.85 -14.49 1.30
N SER A 223 -13.23 -13.29 0.88
CA SER A 223 -13.26 -12.92 -0.55
C SER A 223 -11.85 -12.93 -1.14
N VAL A 224 -11.70 -13.49 -2.34
CA VAL A 224 -10.44 -13.42 -3.09
C VAL A 224 -10.15 -11.95 -3.40
N THR A 225 -8.90 -11.53 -3.18
CA THR A 225 -8.48 -10.17 -3.51
C THR A 225 -8.53 -9.96 -5.03
N PRO A 226 -9.10 -8.85 -5.52
CA PRO A 226 -9.11 -8.58 -6.96
C PRO A 226 -7.69 -8.42 -7.54
N VAL A 227 -7.53 -8.88 -8.78
CA VAL A 227 -6.33 -8.62 -9.60
C VAL A 227 -6.76 -7.66 -10.71
N TRP A 228 -6.35 -6.40 -10.59
CA TRP A 228 -6.67 -5.38 -11.57
C TRP A 228 -5.85 -5.60 -12.83
N SER A 229 -6.49 -5.48 -13.98
CA SER A 229 -5.82 -5.55 -15.28
C SER A 229 -5.90 -4.19 -15.91
N VAL A 230 -4.74 -3.62 -16.26
CA VAL A 230 -4.69 -2.38 -17.03
C VAL A 230 -4.11 -2.75 -18.38
N ARG A 231 -4.84 -2.44 -19.45
CA ARG A 231 -4.30 -2.45 -20.81
C ARG A 231 -3.68 -1.08 -21.01
N SER A 232 -2.42 -1.04 -21.42
CA SER A 232 -1.76 0.19 -21.87
C SER A 232 -2.45 0.77 -23.10
#